data_AF-A0A3M1LQP6-F1
#
_entry.id   AF-A0A3M1LQP6-F1
#
_cell.length_a   1.000
_cell.length_b   1.000
_cell.length_c   1.000
_cell.angle_alpha   90.00
_cell.angle_beta   90.00
_cell.angle_gamma   90.00
#
_symmetry.space_group_name_H-M   'P 1'
#
loop_
_entity.id
_entity.type
_entity.pdbx_description
1 polymer ?
#
loop_
_entity_poly.entity_id
_entity_poly.type
_entity_poly.pdbx_seq_one_letter_code
_entity_poly.pdbx_strand_id
1 'polypeptide(L)' 'RHLPVIMLTARGQEQDVQRAQEVGANSYLTKPFSSRHLLGEVRRYLNGGG' A
#
# COMPACT_ATOMS: atom_id res chain seq x y z
N ARG A 1 -4.21 7.56 -17.02
CA ARG A 1 -3.41 7.82 -15.79
C ARG A 1 -4.00 6.98 -14.68
N HIS A 2 -3.21 6.07 -14.10
CA HIS A 2 -3.65 5.24 -12.96
C HIS A 2 -3.30 5.98 -11.67
N LEU A 3 -4.25 6.09 -10.73
CA LEU A 3 -4.04 6.72 -9.42
C LEU A 3 -3.48 5.65 -8.47
N PRO A 4 -2.27 5.81 -7.91
CA PRO A 4 -1.73 4.84 -6.98
C PRO A 4 -2.58 4.74 -5.70
N VAL A 5 -2.96 3.53 -5.31
CA VAL A 5 -3.71 3.22 -4.10
C VAL A 5 -2.85 2.37 -3.16
N ILE A 6 -2.69 2.84 -1.93
CA ILE A 6 -2.02 2.13 -0.84
C ILE A 6 -3.09 1.79 0.22
N MET A 7 -3.28 0.52 0.52
CA MET A 7 -4.25 0.09 1.53
C MET A 7 -3.59 -0.11 2.89
N LEU A 8 -4.29 0.28 3.96
CA LEU A 8 -3.83 0.17 5.34
C LEU A 8 -4.72 -0.80 6.11
N THR A 9 -4.17 -1.90 6.64
CA THR A 9 -4.94 -2.93 7.38
C THR A 9 -4.45 -3.10 8.82
N ALA A 10 -5.25 -3.71 9.70
CA ALA A 10 -4.85 -4.13 11.04
C ALA A 10 -4.14 -5.50 10.99
N ARG A 11 -3.36 -5.86 12.03
CA ARG A 11 -2.71 -7.19 12.08
C ARG A 11 -3.75 -8.32 12.03
N GLY A 12 -3.47 -9.36 11.26
CA GLY A 12 -4.19 -10.64 11.33
C GLY A 12 -4.99 -11.06 10.10
N GLN A 13 -4.93 -10.32 8.99
CA GLN A 13 -5.69 -10.67 7.78
C GLN A 13 -4.77 -10.78 6.55
N GLU A 14 -4.01 -11.86 6.45
CA GLU A 14 -3.26 -12.19 5.22
C GLU A 14 -4.18 -12.30 3.99
N GLN A 15 -5.45 -12.67 4.22
CA GLN A 15 -6.51 -12.68 3.21
C GLN A 15 -6.80 -11.28 2.66
N ASP A 16 -6.65 -10.21 3.45
CA ASP A 16 -6.81 -8.83 2.98
C ASP A 16 -5.73 -8.45 1.97
N VAL A 17 -4.52 -9.00 2.14
CA VAL A 17 -3.34 -8.76 1.29
C VAL A 17 -3.40 -9.55 -0.02
N GLN A 18 -4.21 -10.60 -0.10
CA GLN A 18 -4.51 -11.25 -1.37
C GLN A 18 -5.62 -10.51 -2.11
N ARG A 19 -6.72 -10.20 -1.41
CA ARG A 19 -7.86 -9.47 -1.98
C ARG A 19 -7.44 -8.13 -2.57
N ALA A 20 -6.64 -7.37 -1.83
CA ALA A 20 -5.71 -6.36 -2.29
C ALA A 20 -5.23 -6.33 -3.74
N GLN A 21 -4.54 -7.40 -4.10
CA GLN A 21 -3.80 -7.54 -5.33
C GLN A 21 -4.82 -7.80 -6.42
N GLU A 22 -5.90 -8.53 -6.11
CA GLU A 22 -7.03 -8.77 -6.99
C GLU A 22 -7.83 -7.49 -7.30
N VAL A 23 -8.03 -6.59 -6.33
CA VAL A 23 -8.68 -5.28 -6.58
C VAL A 23 -7.75 -4.22 -7.19
N GLY A 24 -6.49 -4.55 -7.47
CA GLY A 24 -5.57 -3.68 -8.20
C GLY A 24 -4.96 -2.55 -7.36
N ALA A 25 -4.90 -2.70 -6.03
CA ALA A 25 -4.11 -1.78 -5.22
C ALA A 25 -2.61 -2.00 -5.45
N ASN A 26 -1.85 -0.92 -5.41
CA ASN A 26 -0.44 -0.96 -5.73
C ASN A 26 0.37 -1.46 -4.52
N SER A 27 -0.06 -1.14 -3.30
CA SER A 27 0.65 -1.54 -2.06
C SER A 27 -0.29 -1.76 -0.89
N TYR A 28 0.20 -2.54 0.08
CA TYR A 28 -0.49 -2.94 1.31
C TYR A 28 0.40 -2.74 2.52
N LEU A 29 -0.16 -2.13 3.57
CA LEU A 29 0.62 -1.75 4.75
C LEU A 29 -0.15 -2.08 6.04
N THR A 30 0.41 -2.98 6.83
CA THR A 30 -0.19 -3.43 8.09
C THR A 30 0.16 -2.47 9.23
N LYS A 31 -0.85 -2.09 10.03
CA LYS A 31 -0.71 -1.31 11.27
C LYS A 31 -0.17 -2.20 12.40
N PRO A 32 0.60 -1.66 13.35
CA PRO A 32 1.11 -0.29 13.38
C PRO A 32 2.27 -0.11 12.39
N PHE A 33 2.36 1.07 11.80
CA PHE A 33 3.47 1.48 10.95
C PHE A 33 4.01 2.83 11.39
N SER A 34 5.27 3.11 11.04
CA SER A 34 5.85 4.42 11.27
C SER A 34 5.50 5.38 10.14
N SER A 35 5.42 6.68 10.44
CA SER A 35 5.26 7.73 9.42
C SER A 35 6.36 7.69 8.37
N ARG A 36 7.58 7.31 8.76
CA ARG A 36 8.73 7.13 7.84
C ARG A 36 8.44 6.04 6.81
N HIS A 37 7.86 4.92 7.24
CA HIS A 37 7.51 3.82 6.34
C HIS A 37 6.42 4.25 5.34
N LEU A 38 5.36 4.89 5.83
CA LEU A 38 4.28 5.40 4.96
C LEU A 38 4.81 6.42 3.93
N LEU A 39 5.64 7.37 4.35
CA LEU A 39 6.21 8.36 3.45
C LEU A 39 7.15 7.74 2.40
N GLY A 40 7.85 6.66 2.74
CA GLY A 40 8.67 5.90 1.79
C GLY A 40 7.83 5.31 0.66
N GLU A 41 6.71 4.68 1.02
CA GLU A 41 5.79 4.09 0.05
C GLU A 41 5.12 5.15 -0.83
N VAL A 42 4.67 6.27 -0.25
CA VAL A 42 4.13 7.40 -1.02
C VAL A 42 5.15 7.92 -2.02
N ARG A 43 6.42 8.13 -1.59
CA ARG A 43 7.49 8.58 -2.49
C ARG A 43 7.78 7.59 -3.61
N ARG A 44 7.71 6.28 -3.35
CA ARG A 44 7.91 5.24 -4.36
C ARG A 44 6.95 5.39 -5.54
N TYR A 45 5.69 5.71 -5.26
CA TYR A 45 4.67 5.88 -6.30
C TYR A 45 4.57 7.28 -6.89
N LEU A 46 5.02 8.32 -6.17
CA LEU A 46 5.08 9.68 -6.71
C LEU A 46 6.30 9.90 -7.61
N ASN A 47 7.43 9.25 -7.32
CA ASN A 47 8.69 9.45 -8.04
C ASN A 47 8.96 8.36 -9.10
N GLY A 48 8.21 7.26 -9.08
CA GLY A 48 8.22 6.22 -10.13
C GLY A 48 7.27 6.58 -11.26
N GLY A 49 7.56 7.66 -12.00
CA GLY A 49 6.84 8.02 -13.21
C GLY A 49 7.38 7.26 -14.42
N GLY A 50 6.77 6.12 -14.71
CA GLY A 50 6.86 5.34 -15.94
C GLY A 50 5.55 4.59 -16.14
#